data_AF-A0A284S701-F1
#
_entry.id   AF-A0A284S701-F1
#
_cell.length_a   1.000
_cell.length_b   1.000
_cell.length_c   1.000
_cell.angle_alpha   90.00
_cell.angle_beta   90.00
_cell.angle_gamma   90.00
#
_symmetry.space_group_name_H-M   'P 1'
#
loop_
_entity.id
_entity.type
_entity.pdbx_description
1 polymer ?
#
loop_
_entity_poly.entity_id
_entity_poly.type
_entity_poly.pdbx_seq_one_letter_code
_entity_poly.pdbx_strand_id
1 'polypeptide(L)'
;MPPQSCSLIPVDLAILGIPAFFAALPTPYLSLASCQLAGRGRGSNIGLSLAGCLQFSLLLRVSLPPLPANKLVFVQYLFALAVTEAYRDENVLGRRGESVLIKWPNDFYAVFGPGEGKKKIGGILVSMNFSEGKCDTIIDMSTRL
;
A
#
# COMPACT_ATOMS: atom_id res chain seq x y z
N MET A 1 -19.70 14.31 22.81
CA MET A 1 -19.21 13.71 21.56
C MET A 1 -19.13 12.21 21.77
N PRO A 2 -19.78 11.37 20.97
CA PRO A 2 -19.60 9.93 21.11
C PRO A 2 -18.16 9.59 20.67
N PRO A 3 -17.52 8.59 21.28
CA PRO A 3 -16.22 8.11 20.79
C PRO A 3 -16.44 7.60 19.37
N GLN A 4 -15.67 8.12 18.41
CA GLN A 4 -15.68 7.58 17.06
C GLN A 4 -15.23 6.12 17.16
N SER A 5 -16.14 5.19 16.85
CA SER A 5 -15.80 3.79 16.72
C SER A 5 -14.76 3.68 15.61
N CYS A 6 -13.51 3.40 15.96
CA CYS A 6 -12.51 2.97 14.98
C CYS A 6 -13.05 1.65 14.44
N SER A 7 -13.63 1.67 13.24
CA SER A 7 -13.97 0.46 12.52
C SER A 7 -12.64 -0.26 12.25
N LEU A 8 -12.33 -1.24 13.09
CA LEU A 8 -11.21 -2.17 12.96
C LEU A 8 -11.51 -3.12 11.79
N ILE A 9 -11.69 -2.58 10.59
CA ILE A 9 -11.68 -3.39 9.39
C ILE A 9 -10.20 -3.71 9.14
N PRO A 10 -9.79 -4.98 9.16
CA PRO A 10 -8.44 -5.34 8.76
C PRO A 10 -8.27 -4.87 7.32
N VAL A 11 -7.43 -3.86 7.11
CA VAL A 11 -7.15 -3.32 5.76
C VAL A 11 -6.50 -4.39 4.91
N ASP A 12 -5.64 -5.18 5.56
CA ASP A 12 -4.91 -6.27 4.95
C ASP A 12 -5.90 -7.39 4.55
N LEU A 13 -6.17 -7.44 3.25
CA LEU A 13 -7.00 -8.47 2.63
C LEU A 13 -6.44 -9.87 2.87
N ALA A 14 -5.14 -10.00 3.18
CA ALA A 14 -4.51 -11.26 3.57
C ALA A 14 -4.77 -11.63 5.05
N ILE A 15 -5.04 -10.67 5.93
CA ILE A 15 -5.39 -10.94 7.35
C ILE A 15 -6.80 -11.47 7.49
N LEU A 16 -7.69 -11.22 6.52
CA LEU A 16 -9.06 -11.72 6.61
C LEU A 16 -9.12 -13.24 6.77
N GLY A 17 -8.09 -13.99 6.36
CA GLY A 17 -7.89 -15.39 6.77
C GLY A 17 -9.03 -16.34 6.39
N ILE A 18 -9.98 -15.87 5.58
CA ILE A 18 -11.17 -16.59 5.14
C ILE A 18 -11.02 -16.80 3.62
N PRO A 19 -10.48 -17.97 3.19
CA PRO A 19 -10.18 -18.21 1.78
C PRO A 19 -11.40 -18.06 0.86
N ALA A 20 -12.58 -18.50 1.32
CA ALA A 20 -13.81 -18.39 0.55
C ALA A 20 -14.24 -16.94 0.30
N PHE A 21 -14.06 -16.06 1.29
CA PHE A 21 -14.37 -14.64 1.16
C PHE A 21 -13.39 -13.99 0.18
N PHE A 22 -12.09 -14.23 0.35
CA PHE A 22 -11.06 -13.69 -0.52
C PHE A 22 -11.26 -14.11 -2.00
N ALA A 23 -11.61 -15.37 -2.25
CA ALA A 23 -11.91 -15.88 -3.59
C ALA A 23 -13.16 -15.21 -4.21
N ALA A 24 -14.14 -14.82 -3.39
CA ALA A 24 -15.38 -14.21 -3.84
C ALA A 24 -15.27 -12.71 -4.18
N LEU A 25 -14.20 -12.02 -3.73
CA LEU A 25 -14.02 -10.60 -4.02
C LEU A 25 -13.88 -10.35 -5.52
N PRO A 26 -14.44 -9.26 -6.08
CA PRO A 26 -14.19 -8.89 -7.47
C PRO A 26 -12.77 -8.33 -7.65
N THR A 27 -12.35 -8.10 -8.90
CA THR A 27 -11.09 -7.39 -9.19
C THR A 27 -11.34 -6.30 -10.25
N PRO A 28 -10.80 -5.08 -10.08
CA PRO A 28 -10.04 -4.60 -8.93
C PRO A 28 -10.93 -4.42 -7.68
N TYR A 29 -10.36 -4.62 -6.48
CA TYR A 29 -11.05 -4.36 -5.21
C TYR A 29 -10.16 -3.55 -4.27
N LEU A 30 -10.68 -2.44 -3.76
CA LEU A 30 -9.99 -1.53 -2.86
C LEU A 30 -10.61 -1.61 -1.46
N SER A 31 -9.81 -1.94 -0.47
CA SER A 31 -10.17 -1.92 0.95
C SER A 31 -9.49 -0.75 1.64
N LEU A 32 -10.26 0.11 2.29
CA LEU A 32 -9.77 1.28 3.04
C LEU A 32 -9.99 1.06 4.53
N ALA A 33 -9.09 1.59 5.36
CA ALA A 33 -9.31 1.64 6.80
C ALA A 33 -8.78 2.92 7.41
N SER A 34 -9.33 3.30 8.56
CA SER A 34 -8.88 4.47 9.32
C SER A 34 -7.76 4.12 10.32
N CYS A 35 -7.63 2.84 10.70
CA CYS A 35 -6.64 2.35 11.64
C CYS A 35 -6.25 0.89 11.32
N GLN A 36 -4.97 0.55 11.47
CA GLN A 36 -4.44 -0.81 11.34
C GLN A 36 -3.49 -1.10 12.51
N LEU A 37 -3.96 -1.94 13.41
CA LEU A 37 -3.24 -2.32 14.64
C LEU A 37 -2.34 -3.55 14.46
N ALA A 38 -2.59 -4.34 13.41
CA ALA A 38 -1.89 -5.57 13.10
C ALA A 38 -1.29 -5.54 11.68
N GLY A 39 -0.83 -4.36 11.23
CA GLY A 39 -0.32 -4.23 9.87
C GLY A 39 1.03 -4.87 9.70
N ARG A 40 1.32 -5.28 8.46
CA ARG A 40 2.54 -5.99 8.12
C ARG A 40 3.47 -5.07 7.33
N GLY A 41 4.72 -4.98 7.78
CA GLY A 41 5.81 -4.40 7.00
C GLY A 41 6.60 -5.49 6.26
N ARG A 42 7.61 -5.07 5.48
CA ARG A 42 8.51 -6.01 4.82
C ARG A 42 9.29 -6.83 5.86
N GLY A 43 9.35 -8.16 5.66
CA GLY A 43 9.96 -9.09 6.60
C GLY A 43 9.04 -9.40 7.78
N SER A 44 9.59 -9.37 9.00
CA SER A 44 8.86 -9.52 10.26
C SER A 44 8.49 -8.18 10.93
N ASN A 45 8.67 -7.06 10.24
CA ASN A 45 8.37 -5.75 10.78
C ASN A 45 6.86 -5.55 10.91
N ILE A 46 6.43 -4.96 12.02
CA ILE A 46 5.04 -4.54 12.21
C ILE A 46 4.86 -3.15 11.58
N GLY A 47 3.85 -3.03 10.72
CA GLY A 47 3.38 -1.76 10.18
C GLY A 47 2.22 -1.25 11.02
N LEU A 48 2.45 -0.25 11.88
CA LEU A 48 1.38 0.41 12.62
C LEU A 48 0.92 1.65 11.88
N SER A 49 -0.39 1.72 11.62
CA SER A 49 -1.03 2.86 10.95
C SER A 49 -2.16 3.36 11.82
N LEU A 50 -1.89 4.39 12.62
CA LEU A 50 -2.88 5.02 13.50
C LEU A 50 -3.75 6.02 12.72
N ALA A 51 -4.77 6.56 13.39
CA ALA A 51 -5.63 7.59 12.82
C ALA A 51 -4.82 8.76 12.22
N GLY A 52 -5.23 9.22 11.04
CA GLY A 52 -4.51 10.24 10.26
C GLY A 52 -3.52 9.67 9.22
N CYS A 53 -3.33 8.35 9.16
CA CYS A 53 -2.65 7.71 8.03
C CYS A 53 -3.65 7.36 6.92
N LEU A 54 -3.25 7.53 5.66
CA LEU A 54 -3.94 6.91 4.53
C LEU A 54 -3.39 5.50 4.39
N GLN A 55 -4.28 4.51 4.49
CA GLN A 55 -3.95 3.09 4.39
C GLN A 55 -5.02 2.35 3.62
N PHE A 56 -4.57 1.51 2.70
CA PHE A 56 -5.47 0.71 1.88
C PHE A 56 -4.76 -0.52 1.33
N SER A 57 -5.58 -1.48 0.92
CA SER A 57 -5.14 -2.67 0.19
C SER A 57 -5.90 -2.77 -1.12
N LEU A 58 -5.18 -2.99 -2.22
CA LEU A 58 -5.73 -3.16 -3.56
C LEU A 58 -5.48 -4.60 -4.04
N LEU A 59 -6.56 -5.30 -4.38
CA LEU A 59 -6.51 -6.64 -5.01
C LEU A 59 -6.63 -6.54 -6.52
N LEU A 60 -5.62 -7.05 -7.22
CA LEU A 60 -5.58 -7.25 -8.67
C LEU A 60 -5.41 -8.74 -8.97
N ARG A 61 -6.22 -9.30 -9.86
CA ARG A 61 -6.00 -10.67 -10.37
C ARG A 61 -5.50 -10.63 -11.80
N VAL A 62 -4.31 -11.19 -12.02
CA VAL A 62 -3.61 -11.18 -13.31
C VAL A 62 -3.55 -12.59 -13.88
N SER A 63 -3.81 -12.75 -15.19
CA SER A 63 -3.67 -14.03 -15.89
C SER A 63 -2.26 -14.20 -16.47
N LEU A 64 -1.69 -15.40 -16.38
CA LEU A 64 -0.25 -15.67 -16.61
C LEU A 64 0.16 -16.30 -17.95
N PRO A 65 -0.69 -16.48 -18.98
CA PRO A 65 -0.13 -16.53 -20.33
C PRO A 65 0.22 -15.13 -20.88
N PRO A 66 -0.66 -14.10 -20.78
CA PRO A 66 -0.36 -12.78 -21.34
C PRO A 66 0.75 -12.02 -20.61
N LEU A 67 0.92 -12.24 -19.30
CA LEU A 67 1.95 -11.57 -18.51
C LEU A 67 2.88 -12.59 -17.84
N PRO A 68 4.15 -12.66 -18.25
CA PRO A 68 5.15 -13.51 -17.61
C PRO A 68 5.32 -13.18 -16.12
N ALA A 69 5.38 -14.21 -15.27
CA ALA A 69 5.48 -14.05 -13.82
C ALA A 69 6.69 -13.20 -13.37
N ASN A 70 7.81 -13.29 -14.08
CA ASN A 70 9.01 -12.48 -13.78
C ASN A 70 8.80 -10.98 -14.03
N LYS A 71 7.79 -10.57 -14.79
CA LYS A 71 7.45 -9.15 -14.99
C LYS A 71 6.57 -8.59 -13.88
N LEU A 72 5.94 -9.43 -13.05
CA LEU A 72 5.07 -8.96 -11.98
C LEU A 72 5.83 -8.17 -10.91
N VAL A 73 7.14 -8.39 -10.74
CA VAL A 73 7.98 -7.59 -9.84
C VAL A 73 7.88 -6.08 -10.11
N PHE A 74 7.65 -5.68 -11.37
CA PHE A 74 7.53 -4.28 -11.77
C PHE A 74 6.25 -3.61 -11.23
N VAL A 75 5.23 -4.37 -10.83
CA VAL A 75 4.00 -3.81 -10.23
C VAL A 75 4.34 -2.97 -9.00
N GLN A 76 5.28 -3.43 -8.16
CA GLN A 76 5.74 -2.66 -7.01
C GLN A 76 6.36 -1.32 -7.42
N TYR A 77 7.19 -1.31 -8.46
CA TYR A 77 7.88 -0.09 -8.90
C TYR A 77 6.94 0.90 -9.57
N LEU A 78 6.04 0.40 -10.43
CA LEU A 78 5.01 1.22 -11.06
C LEU A 78 4.10 1.85 -10.01
N PHE A 79 3.72 1.08 -8.99
CA PHE A 79 2.90 1.59 -7.90
C PHE A 79 3.64 2.63 -7.05
N ALA A 80 4.92 2.40 -6.72
CA ALA A 80 5.73 3.39 -6.03
C ALA A 80 5.85 4.72 -6.81
N LEU A 81 6.04 4.63 -8.13
CA LEU A 81 6.09 5.80 -9.01
C LEU A 81 4.74 6.52 -9.03
N ALA A 82 3.63 5.81 -9.22
CA ALA A 82 2.29 6.38 -9.24
C ALA A 82 1.96 7.11 -7.92
N VAL A 83 2.30 6.53 -6.76
CA VAL A 83 2.11 7.21 -5.47
C VAL A 83 2.99 8.45 -5.35
N THR A 84 4.24 8.38 -5.83
CA THR A 84 5.15 9.54 -5.82
C THR A 84 4.65 10.67 -6.72
N GLU A 85 4.08 10.34 -7.87
CA GLU A 85 3.38 11.30 -8.74
C GLU A 85 2.14 11.87 -8.05
N ALA A 86 1.34 11.05 -7.38
CA ALA A 86 0.16 11.49 -6.64
C ALA A 86 0.50 12.51 -5.53
N TYR A 87 1.65 12.38 -4.84
CA TYR A 87 2.09 13.41 -3.89
C TYR A 87 2.34 14.76 -4.54
N ARG A 88 2.73 14.81 -5.82
CA ARG A 88 2.99 16.06 -6.56
C ARG A 88 1.72 16.71 -7.11
N ASP A 89 0.58 16.02 -7.05
CA ASP A 89 -0.70 16.60 -7.43
C ASP A 89 -1.03 17.81 -6.54
N GLU A 90 -1.51 18.90 -7.16
CA GLU A 90 -1.84 20.16 -6.48
C GLU A 90 -2.94 19.98 -5.42
N ASN A 91 -3.79 18.95 -5.53
CA ASN A 91 -4.83 18.64 -4.55
C ASN A 91 -4.31 17.78 -3.39
N VAL A 92 -3.04 17.36 -3.41
CA VAL A 92 -2.42 16.51 -2.39
C VAL A 92 -1.33 17.27 -1.62
N LEU A 93 -0.16 17.50 -2.21
CA LEU A 93 0.89 18.36 -1.62
C LEU A 93 1.42 19.42 -2.60
N GLY A 94 1.03 19.36 -3.88
CA GLY A 94 1.54 20.22 -4.95
C GLY A 94 3.06 20.23 -4.97
N ARG A 95 3.65 21.43 -5.04
CA ARG A 95 5.11 21.63 -5.00
C ARG A 95 5.82 20.99 -3.80
N ARG A 96 5.15 20.83 -2.64
CA ARG A 96 5.77 20.15 -1.49
C ARG A 96 5.98 18.66 -1.73
N GLY A 97 5.23 18.06 -2.66
CA GLY A 97 5.40 16.67 -3.08
C GLY A 97 6.76 16.38 -3.73
N GLU A 98 7.46 17.39 -4.25
CA GLU A 98 8.82 17.22 -4.79
C GLU A 98 9.83 16.76 -3.73
N SER A 99 9.58 17.05 -2.45
CA SER A 99 10.44 16.60 -1.36
C SER A 99 10.21 15.14 -0.97
N VAL A 100 9.20 14.49 -1.55
CA VAL A 100 8.93 13.07 -1.35
C VAL A 100 9.72 12.24 -2.35
N LEU A 101 10.56 11.35 -1.81
CA LEU A 101 11.50 10.52 -2.55
C LEU A 101 11.22 9.04 -2.26
N ILE A 102 11.43 8.21 -3.27
CA ILE A 102 11.43 6.77 -3.13
C ILE A 102 12.78 6.35 -2.55
N LYS A 103 12.78 5.79 -1.34
CA LYS A 103 13.88 4.96 -0.87
C LYS A 103 13.62 3.54 -1.38
N TRP A 104 14.38 3.16 -2.39
CA TRP A 104 14.21 1.88 -3.08
C TRP A 104 14.24 0.69 -2.10
N PRO A 105 13.40 -0.34 -2.28
CA PRO A 105 12.44 -0.52 -3.38
C PRO A 105 11.03 0.03 -3.12
N ASN A 106 10.69 0.37 -1.87
CA ASN A 106 9.29 0.38 -1.46
C ASN A 106 8.93 1.37 -0.34
N ASP A 107 9.86 2.23 0.07
CA ASP A 107 9.61 3.19 1.14
C ASP A 107 9.53 4.62 0.58
N PHE A 108 8.63 5.43 1.15
CA PHE A 108 8.55 6.87 0.84
C PHE A 108 9.19 7.66 1.97
N TYR A 109 10.05 8.61 1.60
CA TYR A 109 10.75 9.50 2.52
C TYR A 109 10.54 10.95 2.13
N ALA A 110 10.30 11.83 3.10
CA ALA A 110 10.21 13.26 2.87
C ALA A 110 11.43 14.01 3.45
N VAL A 111 11.80 15.09 2.78
CA VAL A 111 12.75 16.10 3.27
C VAL A 111 11.96 17.34 3.71
N PHE A 112 12.11 17.74 4.96
CA PHE A 112 11.30 18.81 5.56
C PHE A 112 11.97 20.19 5.57
N GLY A 113 13.30 20.25 5.42
CA GLY A 113 14.03 21.52 5.37
C GLY A 113 15.55 21.34 5.23
N PRO A 114 16.29 22.44 4.99
CA PRO A 114 17.74 22.43 4.92
C PRO A 114 18.34 21.96 6.26
N GLY A 115 19.18 20.92 6.22
CA GLY A 115 19.78 20.34 7.43
C GLY A 115 18.88 19.34 8.17
N GLU A 116 17.61 19.19 7.79
CA GLU A 116 16.78 18.10 8.32
C GLU A 116 17.05 16.78 7.58
N GLY A 117 17.17 15.69 8.35
CA GLY A 117 17.30 14.35 7.80
C GLY A 117 16.03 13.89 7.07
N LYS A 118 16.20 12.94 6.15
CA LYS A 118 15.08 12.25 5.47
C LYS A 118 14.30 11.42 6.50
N LYS A 119 12.97 11.63 6.59
CA LYS A 119 12.10 10.82 7.46
C LYS A 119 11.20 9.93 6.62
N LYS A 120 11.01 8.69 7.05
CA LYS A 120 10.08 7.76 6.41
C LYS A 120 8.67 8.25 6.67
N ILE A 121 7.90 8.43 5.60
CA ILE A 121 6.50 8.88 5.67
C ILE A 121 5.52 7.79 5.26
N GLY A 122 6.00 6.73 4.59
CA GLY A 122 5.14 5.64 4.18
C GLY A 122 5.89 4.51 3.51
N GLY A 123 5.14 3.57 2.97
CA GLY A 123 5.69 2.51 2.14
C GLY A 123 4.61 1.63 1.54
N ILE A 124 5.06 0.74 0.67
CA ILE A 124 4.24 -0.23 -0.03
C ILE A 124 4.74 -1.64 0.25
N LEU A 125 3.80 -2.58 0.32
CA LEU A 125 4.07 -4.00 0.38
C LEU A 125 3.25 -4.66 -0.71
N VAL A 126 3.91 -5.46 -1.55
CA VAL A 126 3.23 -6.20 -2.63
C VAL A 126 3.40 -7.68 -2.35
N SER A 127 2.27 -8.37 -2.23
CA SER A 127 2.19 -9.80 -2.00
C SER A 127 1.55 -10.47 -3.22
N MET A 128 2.14 -11.56 -3.69
CA MET A 128 1.67 -12.27 -4.88
C MET A 128 1.45 -13.74 -4.55
N ASN A 129 0.24 -14.23 -4.80
CA ASN A 129 -0.11 -15.64 -4.66
C ASN A 129 -0.38 -16.22 -6.04
N PHE A 130 0.30 -17.31 -6.37
CA PHE A 130 0.20 -17.96 -7.68
C PHE A 130 -0.67 -19.21 -7.58
N SER A 131 -1.68 -19.33 -8.46
CA SER A 131 -2.56 -20.49 -8.53
C SER A 131 -3.05 -20.71 -9.97
N GLU A 132 -2.92 -21.93 -10.50
CA GLU A 132 -3.49 -22.36 -11.79
C GLU A 132 -3.39 -21.34 -12.95
N GLY A 133 -2.21 -20.76 -13.18
CA GLY A 133 -2.00 -19.78 -14.25
C GLY A 133 -2.59 -18.39 -13.99
N LYS A 134 -2.98 -18.10 -12.75
CA LYS A 134 -3.41 -16.78 -12.26
C LYS A 134 -2.47 -16.33 -11.13
N CYS A 135 -2.42 -15.01 -10.93
CA CYS A 135 -1.73 -14.39 -9.82
C CYS A 135 -2.65 -13.39 -9.13
N ASP A 136 -2.95 -13.65 -7.86
CA ASP A 136 -3.57 -12.67 -6.98
C ASP A 136 -2.47 -11.75 -6.45
N THR A 137 -2.50 -10.50 -6.87
CA THR A 137 -1.57 -9.44 -6.46
C THR A 137 -2.28 -8.51 -5.49
N ILE A 138 -1.81 -8.48 -4.25
CA ILE A 138 -2.29 -7.59 -3.19
C ILE A 138 -1.25 -6.49 -3.01
N ILE A 139 -1.67 -5.24 -3.11
CA ILE A 139 -0.83 -4.07 -2.90
C ILE A 139 -1.33 -3.35 -1.65
N ASP A 140 -0.54 -3.40 -0.59
CA ASP A 140 -0.79 -2.68 0.64
C ASP A 140 0.02 -1.38 0.64
N MET A 141 -0.65 -0.28 0.95
CA MET A 141 -0.04 1.04 1.04
C MET A 141 -0.39 1.66 2.39
N SER A 142 0.60 2.30 3.01
CA SER A 142 0.39 3.16 4.16
C SER A 142 1.26 4.40 4.06
N THR A 143 0.67 5.56 4.29
CA THR A 143 1.40 6.83 4.40
C THR A 143 0.81 7.73 5.47
N ARG A 144 1.70 8.53 6.05
CA ARG A 144 1.39 9.65 6.94
C ARG A 144 2.01 10.91 6.35
N LEU A 145 1.15 11.87 6.03
CA LEU A 145 1.55 13.21 5.57
C LEU A 145 1.63 14.20 6.73
#